data_AF-A0A347WGD3-F1
#
_entry.id   AF-A0A347WGD3-F1
#
_cell.length_a   1.000
_cell.length_b   1.000
_cell.length_c   1.000
_cell.angle_alpha   90.00
_cell.angle_beta   90.00
_cell.angle_gamma   90.00
#
_symmetry.space_group_name_H-M   'P 1'
#
loop_
_entity.id
_entity.type
_entity.pdbx_description
1 polymer ?
#
loop_
_entity_poly.entity_id
_entity_poly.type
_entity_poly.pdbx_seq_one_letter_code
_entity_poly.pdbx_strand_id
1 'polypeptide(L)' 'MRHRRTAAFLPTGLDRPSVAGGSYWAPQAGAAVGSGRDKNFMENVHGVDSTLAAHSHGAHLGASIMRFSIRILR' A
#
# COMPACT_ATOMS: atom_id res chain seq x y z
N MET A 1 1.24 -11.80 -23.75
CA MET A 1 1.41 -12.30 -22.36
C MET A 1 0.86 -11.26 -21.39
N ARG A 2 -0.14 -11.60 -20.56
CA ARG A 2 -0.68 -10.70 -19.53
C ARG A 2 0.24 -10.77 -18.31
N HIS A 3 0.99 -9.70 -18.03
CA HIS A 3 1.71 -9.59 -16.76
C HIS A 3 0.68 -9.48 -15.62
N ARG A 4 0.51 -10.56 -14.85
CA ARG A 4 -0.29 -10.53 -13.61
C ARG A 4 0.49 -9.69 -12.61
N ARG A 5 0.10 -8.42 -12.45
CA ARG A 5 0.66 -7.54 -11.43
C ARG A 5 0.06 -7.97 -10.09
N THR A 6 0.84 -8.68 -9.29
CA THR A 6 0.47 -9.02 -7.92
C THR A 6 0.87 -7.87 -7.02
N ALA A 7 -0.08 -7.37 -6.23
CA ALA A 7 0.17 -6.43 -5.15
C ALA A 7 -0.22 -7.08 -3.82
N ALA A 8 0.56 -6.83 -2.78
CA ALA A 8 0.26 -7.25 -1.41
C ALA A 8 -0.02 -6.01 -0.56
N PHE A 9 -1.11 -6.07 0.21
CA PHE A 9 -1.48 -5.07 1.21
C PHE A 9 -1.36 -5.73 2.58
N LEU A 10 -0.52 -5.17 3.44
CA LEU A 10 -0.22 -5.70 4.76
C LEU A 10 -0.47 -4.62 5.81
N PRO A 11 -1.67 -4.57 6.41
CA PRO A 11 -1.99 -3.63 7.48
C PRO A 11 -1.43 -4.10 8.83
N THR A 12 -0.97 -3.16 9.64
CA THR A 12 -0.51 -3.35 11.02
C THR A 12 -1.22 -2.35 11.95
N GLY A 13 -1.30 -2.65 13.25
CA GLY A 13 -2.01 -1.78 14.21
C GLY A 13 -3.54 -1.87 14.09
N LEU A 14 -4.07 -3.03 13.66
CA LEU A 14 -5.51 -3.24 13.54
C LEU A 14 -6.14 -3.64 14.88
N ASP A 15 -6.86 -2.71 15.51
CA ASP A 15 -7.68 -3.02 16.69
C ASP A 15 -8.97 -3.76 16.32
N ARG A 16 -9.53 -3.47 15.13
CA ARG A 16 -10.76 -4.10 14.60
C ARG A 16 -10.71 -4.15 13.07
N PRO A 17 -11.29 -5.18 12.41
CA PRO A 17 -11.28 -5.26 10.94
C PRO A 17 -11.86 -4.02 10.26
N SER A 18 -12.89 -3.39 10.85
CA SER A 18 -13.53 -2.21 10.28
C SER A 18 -12.59 -1.03 10.09
N VAL A 19 -11.53 -0.90 10.91
CA VAL A 19 -10.58 0.22 10.81
C VAL A 19 -9.58 0.04 9.66
N ALA A 20 -9.50 -1.16 9.05
CA ALA A 20 -8.70 -1.38 7.84
C ALA A 20 -9.33 -0.74 6.59
N GLY A 21 -10.63 -0.41 6.64
CA GLY A 21 -11.31 0.31 5.58
C GLY A 21 -10.93 1.80 5.56
N GLY A 22 -11.16 2.45 4.42
CA GLY A 22 -10.94 3.89 4.25
C GLY A 22 -9.77 4.23 3.32
N SER A 23 -9.44 5.52 3.27
CA SER A 23 -8.34 6.02 2.45
C SER A 23 -7.00 5.86 3.16
N TYR A 24 -6.02 5.35 2.43
CA TYR A 24 -4.62 5.32 2.79
C TYR A 24 -3.87 6.37 1.98
N TRP A 25 -2.93 7.06 2.61
CA TRP A 25 -2.03 8.01 1.96
C TRP A 25 -0.58 7.70 2.30
N ALA A 26 0.32 8.04 1.38
CA ALA A 26 1.75 7.91 1.62
C ALA A 26 2.24 9.15 2.40
N PRO A 27 2.85 8.99 3.60
CA PRO A 27 3.64 10.05 4.18
C PRO A 27 4.81 10.36 3.24
N GLN A 28 5.23 11.63 3.18
CA GLN A 28 6.15 12.21 2.19
C GLN A 28 7.53 11.49 2.02
N ALA A 29 7.85 10.48 2.83
CA ALA A 29 9.15 9.78 2.86
C ALA A 29 9.09 8.23 2.88
N GLY A 30 7.99 7.61 2.42
CA GLY A 30 7.73 6.17 2.63
C GLY A 30 8.11 5.19 1.50
N ALA A 31 9.08 5.49 0.63
CA ALA A 31 9.39 4.63 -0.52
C ALA A 31 10.68 3.83 -0.32
N ALA A 32 10.61 2.50 -0.43
CA ALA A 32 11.80 1.64 -0.47
C ALA A 32 11.82 0.82 -1.77
N VAL A 33 12.98 0.82 -2.44
CA VAL A 33 13.21 0.12 -3.72
C VAL A 33 14.30 -0.91 -3.52
N GLY A 34 14.04 -2.17 -3.85
CA GLY A 34 15.05 -3.22 -3.78
C GLY A 34 14.70 -4.45 -4.60
N SER A 35 15.64 -4.97 -5.38
CA SER A 35 15.53 -6.24 -6.12
C SER A 35 14.29 -6.36 -7.03
N GLY A 36 13.85 -5.28 -7.67
CA GLY A 36 12.66 -5.28 -8.55
C GLY A 36 11.31 -5.28 -7.82
N ARG A 37 11.32 -5.12 -6.49
CA ARG A 37 10.13 -4.93 -5.67
C ARG A 37 10.11 -3.50 -5.14
N ASP A 38 9.02 -2.80 -5.39
CA ASP A 38 8.76 -1.51 -4.78
C ASP A 38 7.84 -1.71 -3.58
N LYS A 39 8.15 -1.02 -2.48
CA LYS A 39 7.31 -0.95 -1.29
C LYS A 39 6.97 0.51 -1.01
N ASN A 40 5.70 0.75 -0.70
CA ASN A 40 5.22 2.04 -0.21
C ASN A 40 4.61 1.88 1.18
N PHE A 41 5.06 2.69 2.13
CA PHE A 41 4.48 2.79 3.46
C PHE A 41 3.34 3.82 3.44
N MET A 42 2.19 3.45 3.97
CA MET A 42 0.97 4.26 3.89
C MET A 42 0.19 4.14 5.19
N GLU A 43 -0.47 5.21 5.60
CA GLU A 43 -1.29 5.26 6.81
C GLU A 43 -2.73 5.66 6.49
N ASN A 44 -3.68 5.36 7.38
CA ASN A 44 -5.06 5.83 7.27
C ASN A 44 -5.46 6.70 8.48
N VAL A 45 -6.69 7.24 8.44
CA VAL A 45 -7.23 8.13 9.49
C VAL A 45 -7.39 7.47 10.86
N HIS A 46 -7.34 6.14 10.89
CA HIS A 46 -7.42 5.34 12.11
C HIS A 46 -6.04 4.98 12.66
N GLY A 47 -4.95 5.50 12.11
CA GLY A 47 -3.58 5.17 12.53
C GLY A 47 -3.13 3.77 12.10
N VAL A 48 -3.81 3.18 11.11
CA VAL A 48 -3.39 1.89 10.56
C VAL A 48 -2.28 2.11 9.54
N ASP A 49 -1.11 1.61 9.86
CA ASP A 49 0.01 1.52 8.93
C ASP A 49 -0.18 0.36 7.96
N SER A 50 0.27 0.55 6.73
CA SER A 50 0.21 -0.45 5.67
C SER A 50 1.45 -0.40 4.80
N THR A 51 1.94 -1.58 4.41
CA THR A 51 2.86 -1.70 3.29
C THR A 51 2.12 -2.15 2.04
N LEU A 52 2.21 -1.35 0.99
CA LEU A 52 1.83 -1.75 -0.37
C LEU A 52 3.07 -2.20 -1.13
N ALA A 53 3.17 -3.48 -1.43
CA ALA A 53 4.25 -4.03 -2.23
C ALA A 53 3.71 -4.45 -3.61
N ALA A 54 4.36 -4.02 -4.69
CA ALA A 54 4.08 -4.55 -6.02
C ALA A 54 5.37 -4.77 -6.83
N HIS A 55 5.26 -5.67 -7.81
CA HIS A 55 6.34 -5.94 -8.74
C HIS A 55 6.26 -4.94 -9.89
N SER A 56 7.22 -4.01 -9.98
CA SER A 56 7.32 -3.06 -11.09
C SER A 56 8.56 -3.36 -11.93
N HIS A 57 8.45 -3.16 -13.24
CA HIS A 57 9.58 -3.27 -14.17
C HIS A 57 10.13 -1.87 -14.51
N GLY A 58 10.16 -0.95 -13.55
CA GLY A 58 10.77 0.38 -13.73
C GLY A 58 9.92 1.58 -13.30
N ALA A 59 8.87 1.40 -12.50
CA ALA A 59 8.09 2.51 -11.98
C ALA A 59 7.99 2.42 -10.45
N HIS A 60 8.77 3.26 -9.76
CA HIS A 60 8.78 3.36 -8.30
C HIS A 60 7.36 3.58 -7.76
N LEU A 61 6.79 2.56 -7.09
CA LEU A 61 5.44 2.67 -6.50
C LEU A 61 5.34 3.81 -5.49
N GLY A 62 6.42 4.06 -4.74
CA GLY A 62 6.46 5.16 -3.78
C GLY A 62 6.31 6.54 -4.42
N ALA A 63 6.68 6.71 -5.69
CA ALA A 63 6.44 7.94 -6.44
C ALA A 63 5.08 7.96 -7.16
N SER A 64 4.48 6.78 -7.40
CA SER A 64 3.32 6.63 -8.29
C SER A 64 1.99 6.46 -7.57
N ILE A 65 1.99 5.96 -6.32
CA ILE A 65 0.77 5.73 -5.53
C ILE A 65 0.77 6.66 -4.32
N MET A 66 0.18 7.84 -4.47
CA MET A 66 0.06 8.81 -3.38
C MET A 66 -1.13 8.52 -2.46
N ARG A 67 -2.16 7.83 -2.97
CA ARG A 67 -3.40 7.51 -2.23
C ARG A 67 -4.12 6.30 -2.83
N PHE A 68 -4.70 5.44 -1.98
CA PHE A 68 -5.69 4.44 -2.40
C PHE A 68 -6.79 4.29 -1.34
N SER A 69 -7.90 3.65 -1.68
CA SER A 69 -9.01 3.40 -0.74
C SER A 69 -9.35 1.91 -0.68
N ILE A 70 -9.56 1.40 0.53
CA ILE A 70 -10.05 0.04 0.77
C ILE A 70 -11.50 0.11 1.21
N ARG A 71 -12.32 -0.74 0.59
CA ARG A 71 -13.69 -0.98 1.02
C ARG A 71 -13.83 -2.42 1.47
N ILE A 72 -14.25 -2.61 2.71
CA ILE A 72 -14.60 -3.92 3.24
C ILE A 72 -16.06 -4.18 2.89
N LEU A 73 -16.30 -5.21 2.09
CA LEU A 73 -17.63 -5.71 1.80
C LEU A 73 -17.99 -6.73 2.89
N ARG A 74 -19.18 -6.61 3.45
CA ARG A 74 -19.73 -7.57 4.43
C ARG A 74 -20.46 -8.67 3.70
#